data_AF-A0A7R9BQY9-F1
#
_entry.id   AF-A0A7R9BQY9-F1
#
_cell.length_a   1.000
_cell.length_b   1.000
_cell.length_c   1.000
_cell.angle_alpha   90.00
_cell.angle_beta   90.00
_cell.angle_gamma   90.00
#
_symmetry.space_group_name_H-M   'P 1'
#
loop_
_entity.id
_entity.type
_entity.pdbx_description
1 polymer ?
#
loop_
_entity_poly.entity_id
_entity_poly.type
_entity_poly.pdbx_seq_one_letter_code
_entity_poly.pdbx_strand_id
1 'polypeptide(L)'
;MGNASRCAIKLSRHQLLRDPENFLTFFLSSSPFRQPFPATFRLPQLHSGKILVMSDAEGESQKPFCVEYANSGRAGCKKCKQKIDKGAMRIGKLAPNPFSEGLMKQWFHPQCIFEAFLKQRATTARIRDLNEDVDGVDALKSEDRDSLNELIDRKSRFFL
;
A
#
# COMPACT_ATOMS: atom_id res chain seq x y z
N MET A 1 -44.91 42.77 10.83
CA MET A 1 -44.61 41.48 10.17
C MET A 1 -43.12 41.20 10.25
N GLY A 2 -42.75 40.00 10.72
CA GLY A 2 -41.48 39.32 10.43
C GLY A 2 -40.23 39.79 11.20
N ASN A 3 -39.96 39.14 12.34
CA ASN A 3 -38.88 39.45 13.27
C ASN A 3 -37.56 38.74 12.91
N ALA A 4 -36.43 39.43 13.13
CA ALA A 4 -35.08 38.89 13.02
C ALA A 4 -34.75 37.95 14.20
N SER A 5 -34.40 36.70 13.91
CA SER A 5 -33.91 35.74 14.90
C SER A 5 -32.38 35.69 14.88
N ARG A 6 -31.76 36.45 15.80
CA ARG A 6 -30.40 36.22 16.28
C ARG A 6 -30.46 35.22 17.44
N CYS A 7 -29.96 34.00 17.25
CA CYS A 7 -29.68 33.09 18.37
C CYS A 7 -28.18 33.13 18.68
N ALA A 8 -27.82 34.02 19.61
CA ALA A 8 -26.58 33.96 20.35
C ALA A 8 -26.74 32.94 21.48
N ILE A 9 -25.96 31.85 21.46
CA ILE A 9 -25.88 30.93 22.59
C ILE A 9 -24.50 31.12 23.22
N LYS A 10 -24.52 31.79 24.38
CA LYS A 10 -23.44 31.76 25.36
C LYS A 10 -23.27 30.32 25.83
N LEU A 11 -22.06 29.76 25.75
CA LEU A 11 -21.67 28.75 26.71
C LEU A 11 -20.41 29.18 27.44
N SER A 12 -20.56 29.18 28.75
CA SER A 12 -19.62 29.67 29.73
C SER A 12 -18.47 28.70 29.91
N ARG A 13 -17.38 29.32 30.30
CA ARG A 13 -16.09 28.81 30.74
C ARG A 13 -16.25 27.90 31.97
N HIS A 14 -15.27 27.01 32.15
CA HIS A 14 -14.78 26.45 33.43
C HIS A 14 -15.36 25.10 33.91
N GLN A 15 -14.54 24.04 33.86
CA GLN A 15 -14.19 23.10 34.95
C GLN A 15 -13.18 22.07 34.38
N LEU A 16 -11.86 22.28 34.51
CA LEU A 16 -10.98 21.72 35.55
C LEU A 16 -10.94 20.18 35.64
N LEU A 17 -9.81 19.63 35.15
CA LEU A 17 -8.87 18.68 35.78
C LEU A 17 -9.37 17.51 36.66
N ARG A 18 -8.70 16.35 36.43
CA ARG A 18 -8.36 15.26 37.38
C ARG A 18 -9.55 14.37 37.81
N ASP A 19 -9.47 13.05 37.91
CA ASP A 19 -8.37 12.15 38.30
C ASP A 19 -8.48 10.74 37.65
N PRO A 20 -7.38 9.95 37.66
CA PRO A 20 -7.34 8.52 37.39
C PRO A 20 -7.81 7.71 38.62
N GLU A 21 -7.86 6.38 38.48
CA GLU A 21 -8.25 5.37 39.49
C GLU A 21 -9.77 5.15 39.60
N ASN A 22 -10.22 3.96 39.16
CA ASN A 22 -11.18 3.07 39.86
C ASN A 22 -11.96 2.19 38.87
N PHE A 23 -11.37 1.07 38.46
CA PHE A 23 -12.11 -0.04 37.83
C PHE A 23 -11.51 -1.37 38.29
N LEU A 24 -11.52 -1.59 39.60
CA LEU A 24 -11.37 -2.91 40.22
C LEU A 24 -12.76 -3.36 40.68
N THR A 25 -13.29 -4.40 40.03
CA THR A 25 -13.84 -5.60 40.67
C THR A 25 -14.65 -6.41 39.65
N PHE A 26 -14.69 -7.74 39.90
CA PHE A 26 -15.51 -8.76 39.26
C PHE A 26 -15.04 -9.28 37.89
N PHE A 27 -14.24 -10.35 37.90
CA PHE A 27 -14.77 -11.70 37.63
C PHE A 27 -13.64 -12.75 37.82
N LEU A 28 -13.47 -13.20 39.06
CA LEU A 28 -12.83 -14.48 39.38
C LEU A 28 -13.95 -15.51 39.59
N SER A 29 -14.10 -16.45 38.66
CA SER A 29 -14.49 -17.83 38.98
C SER A 29 -14.29 -18.75 37.76
N SER A 30 -13.37 -19.71 37.93
CA SER A 30 -13.46 -21.10 37.43
C SER A 30 -13.53 -21.30 35.90
N SER A 31 -12.58 -21.90 35.18
CA SER A 31 -11.67 -23.00 35.49
C SER A 31 -10.75 -23.26 34.27
N PRO A 32 -9.71 -24.08 34.40
CA PRO A 32 -8.53 -24.10 33.55
C PRO A 32 -8.69 -25.05 32.35
N PHE A 33 -8.53 -24.54 31.13
CA PHE A 33 -8.21 -25.39 29.97
C PHE A 33 -6.89 -24.95 29.35
N ARG A 34 -5.84 -25.46 29.99
CA ARG A 34 -4.53 -25.66 29.42
C ARG A 34 -4.68 -26.50 28.15
N GLN A 35 -4.31 -25.95 27.01
CA GLN A 35 -3.56 -26.77 26.05
C GLN A 35 -2.25 -26.09 25.66
N PRO A 36 -1.14 -26.83 25.70
CA PRO A 36 0.16 -26.32 25.29
C PRO A 36 0.16 -26.09 23.78
N PHE A 37 0.67 -24.93 23.36
CA PHE A 37 1.08 -24.74 21.97
C PHE A 37 2.10 -25.85 21.64
N PRO A 38 1.83 -26.74 20.67
CA PRO A 38 2.89 -27.62 20.20
C PRO A 38 3.99 -26.72 19.63
N ALA A 39 5.16 -26.80 20.26
CA ALA A 39 6.42 -26.22 19.81
C ALA A 39 6.88 -26.94 18.53
N THR A 40 6.12 -26.75 17.46
CA THR A 40 6.51 -27.01 16.08
C THR A 40 5.72 -26.04 15.19
N PHE A 41 5.83 -24.74 15.48
CA PHE A 41 5.59 -23.74 14.45
C PHE A 41 6.74 -23.88 13.44
N ARG A 42 6.58 -24.86 12.56
CA ARG A 42 7.45 -25.10 11.41
C ARG A 42 7.27 -23.86 10.55
N LEU A 43 8.17 -22.88 10.71
CA LEU A 43 8.33 -21.79 9.77
C LEU A 43 8.34 -22.45 8.38
N PRO A 44 7.37 -22.17 7.50
CA PRO A 44 7.56 -22.51 6.10
C PRO A 44 8.79 -21.71 5.70
N GLN A 45 9.86 -22.45 5.45
CA GLN A 45 11.14 -21.95 4.97
C GLN A 45 10.89 -20.84 3.97
N LEU A 46 11.44 -19.68 4.28
CA LEU A 46 11.52 -18.54 3.42
C LEU A 46 12.35 -18.96 2.20
N HIS A 47 11.69 -19.54 1.20
CA HIS A 47 12.30 -19.76 -0.09
C HIS A 47 12.32 -18.42 -0.80
N SER A 48 13.36 -17.68 -0.43
CA SER A 48 14.01 -16.71 -1.28
C SER A 48 14.11 -17.28 -2.69
N GLY A 49 13.70 -16.48 -3.69
CA GLY A 49 14.00 -16.74 -5.08
C GLY A 49 13.27 -17.94 -5.69
N LYS A 50 12.02 -17.73 -6.09
CA LYS A 50 11.48 -18.38 -7.29
C LYS A 50 10.42 -17.45 -7.87
N ILE A 51 10.90 -16.55 -8.72
CA ILE A 51 10.12 -15.95 -9.78
C ILE A 51 9.73 -17.11 -10.68
N LEU A 52 8.58 -17.73 -10.41
CA LEU A 52 8.05 -18.80 -11.25
C LEU A 52 6.98 -18.17 -12.14
N VAL A 53 7.47 -17.94 -13.34
CA VAL A 53 6.88 -17.25 -14.49
C VAL A 53 5.92 -18.21 -15.18
N MET A 54 4.60 -17.92 -15.23
CA MET A 54 3.60 -18.29 -16.28
C MET A 54 2.24 -17.62 -15.92
N SER A 55 1.32 -17.15 -16.77
CA SER A 55 1.28 -16.51 -18.09
C SER A 55 -0.15 -15.98 -18.28
N ASP A 56 -0.32 -14.70 -18.57
CA ASP A 56 -1.26 -14.22 -19.60
C ASP A 56 -0.40 -13.27 -20.45
N ALA A 57 -0.51 -13.42 -21.78
CA ALA A 57 0.25 -12.76 -22.85
C ALA A 57 0.71 -11.34 -22.47
N GLU A 58 1.96 -10.92 -22.67
CA GLU A 58 2.87 -11.09 -23.80
C GLU A 58 4.34 -11.21 -23.34
N GLY A 59 5.15 -11.95 -24.08
CA GLY A 59 6.53 -12.26 -23.74
C GLY A 59 7.49 -11.14 -24.10
N GLU A 60 7.75 -10.24 -23.16
CA GLU A 60 8.97 -9.43 -23.11
C GLU A 60 9.47 -9.39 -21.66
N SER A 61 10.79 -9.27 -21.48
CA SER A 61 11.54 -9.26 -20.22
C SER A 61 10.72 -8.95 -18.96
N GLN A 62 10.44 -9.96 -18.11
CA GLN A 62 9.60 -9.78 -16.93
C GLN A 62 10.29 -9.00 -15.83
N LYS A 63 10.24 -7.68 -15.94
CA LYS A 63 10.69 -6.76 -14.90
C LYS A 63 9.69 -6.76 -13.75
N PRO A 64 10.14 -6.54 -12.50
CA PRO A 64 9.28 -6.57 -11.32
C PRO A 64 8.19 -5.48 -11.34
N PHE A 65 8.38 -4.43 -12.15
CA PHE A 65 7.45 -3.32 -12.29
C PHE A 65 7.10 -3.08 -13.76
N CYS A 66 5.89 -2.60 -13.99
CA CYS A 66 5.44 -2.13 -15.30
C CYS A 66 4.78 -0.75 -15.16
N VAL A 67 4.86 0.09 -16.19
CA VAL A 67 4.17 1.38 -16.26
C VAL A 67 3.27 1.40 -17.48
N GLU A 68 2.02 1.83 -17.28
CA GLU A 68 1.01 1.89 -18.34
C GLU A 68 0.06 3.06 -18.08
N TYR A 69 -0.48 3.66 -19.14
CA TYR A 69 -1.67 4.51 -18.99
C TYR A 69 -2.92 3.65 -18.81
N ALA A 70 -3.82 4.07 -17.93
CA ALA A 70 -5.03 3.31 -17.63
C ALA A 70 -5.96 3.26 -18.85
N ASN A 71 -6.07 2.09 -19.50
CA ASN A 71 -7.02 1.87 -20.60
C ASN A 71 -8.49 1.89 -20.12
N SER A 72 -8.72 1.52 -18.86
CA SER A 72 -10.05 1.56 -18.23
C SER A 72 -9.96 2.01 -16.78
N GLY A 73 -10.89 2.88 -16.37
CA GLY A 73 -10.97 3.43 -15.01
C GLY A 73 -11.53 2.47 -13.94
N ARG A 74 -11.39 1.16 -14.14
CA ARG A 74 -11.91 0.11 -13.25
C ARG A 74 -10.89 -0.32 -12.20
N ALA A 75 -9.59 -0.07 -12.45
CA ALA A 75 -8.54 -0.45 -11.54
C ALA A 75 -8.51 0.47 -10.32
N GLY A 76 -8.33 -0.11 -9.13
CA GLY A 76 -8.16 0.63 -7.89
C GLY A 76 -6.72 0.57 -7.39
N CYS A 77 -6.22 1.69 -6.87
CA CYS A 77 -4.90 1.75 -6.24
C CYS A 77 -4.91 0.95 -4.93
N LYS A 78 -3.99 0.00 -4.77
CA LYS A 78 -3.92 -0.86 -3.57
C LYS A 78 -3.53 -0.10 -2.29
N LYS A 79 -2.90 1.07 -2.41
CA LYS A 79 -2.48 1.90 -1.27
C LYS A 79 -3.60 2.80 -0.75
N CYS A 80 -4.10 3.71 -1.59
CA CYS A 80 -5.11 4.70 -1.19
C CYS A 80 -6.55 4.19 -1.38
N LYS A 81 -6.75 3.02 -2.00
CA LYS A 81 -8.05 2.42 -2.31
C LYS A 81 -8.95 3.27 -3.23
N GLN A 82 -8.41 4.35 -3.79
CA GLN A 82 -9.11 5.17 -4.78
C GLN A 82 -9.05 4.52 -6.16
N LYS A 83 -10.04 4.81 -7.00
CA LYS A 83 -10.06 4.37 -8.39
C LYS A 83 -9.07 5.19 -9.21
N ILE A 84 -8.45 4.54 -10.18
CA ILE A 84 -7.53 5.18 -11.14
C ILE A 84 -8.37 5.54 -12.36
N ASP A 85 -8.42 6.81 -12.72
CA ASP A 85 -9.19 7.28 -13.89
C ASP A 85 -8.61 6.78 -15.21
N LYS A 86 -9.45 6.72 -16.24
CA LYS A 86 -9.02 6.37 -17.60
C LYS A 86 -8.03 7.44 -18.12
N GLY A 87 -6.91 7.01 -18.69
CA GLY A 87 -5.86 7.89 -19.19
C GLY A 87 -4.87 8.38 -18.13
N ALA A 88 -5.09 8.09 -16.84
CA ALA A 88 -4.10 8.38 -15.81
C ALA A 88 -2.94 7.38 -15.87
N MET A 89 -1.72 7.86 -15.60
CA MET A 89 -0.55 6.99 -15.46
C MET A 89 -0.67 6.14 -14.19
N ARG A 90 -0.38 4.85 -14.31
CA ARG A 90 -0.34 3.92 -13.18
C ARG A 90 0.88 2.99 -13.29
N ILE A 91 1.35 2.55 -12.14
CA ILE A 91 2.48 1.63 -12.03
C ILE A 91 1.96 0.31 -11.49
N GLY A 92 2.24 -0.76 -12.23
CA GLY A 92 1.97 -2.13 -11.85
C GLY A 92 3.18 -2.75 -11.15
N LYS A 93 2.94 -3.44 -10.04
CA LYS A 93 3.92 -4.30 -9.38
C LYS A 93 3.52 -5.75 -9.58
N LEU A 94 4.46 -6.58 -10.03
CA LEU A 94 4.25 -8.02 -10.09
C LEU A 94 4.37 -8.59 -8.67
N ALA A 95 3.31 -9.25 -8.21
CA ALA A 95 3.27 -9.92 -6.93
C ALA A 95 2.75 -11.36 -7.10
N PRO A 96 3.27 -12.33 -6.34
CA PRO A 96 2.74 -13.68 -6.37
C PRO A 96 1.31 -13.70 -5.83
N ASN A 97 0.42 -14.44 -6.50
CA ASN A 97 -0.93 -14.67 -6.02
C ASN A 97 -0.90 -15.72 -4.89
N PRO A 98 -1.50 -15.47 -3.72
CA PRO A 98 -1.59 -16.47 -2.66
C PRO A 98 -2.59 -17.60 -2.95
N PHE A 99 -3.49 -17.44 -3.94
CA PHE A 99 -4.55 -18.39 -4.23
C PHE A 99 -4.31 -19.28 -5.46
N SER A 100 -3.42 -18.87 -6.37
CA SER A 100 -3.07 -19.65 -7.56
C SER A 100 -1.58 -19.54 -7.83
N GLU A 101 -1.02 -20.52 -8.54
CA GLU A 101 0.34 -20.45 -9.08
C GLU A 101 0.34 -19.45 -10.25
N GLY A 102 0.56 -18.17 -9.94
CA GLY A 102 0.59 -17.11 -10.94
C GLY A 102 1.05 -15.77 -10.37
N LEU A 103 1.60 -14.93 -11.24
CA LEU A 103 1.95 -13.54 -10.94
C LEU A 103 0.76 -12.64 -11.28
N MET A 104 0.36 -11.78 -10.35
CA MET A 104 -0.68 -10.79 -10.57
C MET A 104 -0.09 -9.38 -10.58
N LYS A 105 -0.55 -8.55 -11.53
CA LYS A 105 -0.24 -7.12 -11.58
C LYS A 105 -1.06 -6.38 -10.50
N GLN A 106 -0.38 -5.71 -9.57
CA GLN A 106 -0.99 -4.82 -8.58
C GLN A 106 -0.79 -3.36 -8.99
N TRP A 107 -1.89 -2.65 -9.22
CA TRP A 107 -1.86 -1.26 -9.67
C TRP A 107 -1.74 -0.25 -8.53
N PHE A 108 -0.92 0.77 -8.75
CA PHE A 108 -0.69 1.88 -7.85
C PHE A 108 -0.64 3.21 -8.63
N HIS A 109 -0.96 4.30 -7.95
CA HIS A 109 -0.62 5.63 -8.43
C HIS A 109 0.91 5.85 -8.39
N PRO A 110 1.46 6.73 -9.24
CA PRO A 110 2.89 7.02 -9.28
C PRO A 110 3.44 7.50 -7.95
N GLN A 111 2.68 8.26 -7.15
CA GLN A 111 3.13 8.67 -5.82
C GLN A 111 2.96 7.57 -4.77
N CYS A 112 1.87 6.80 -4.86
CA CYS A 112 1.51 5.79 -3.87
C CYS A 112 2.45 4.58 -3.86
N ILE A 113 3.09 4.25 -4.99
CA ILE A 113 4.05 3.13 -5.06
C ILE A 113 5.26 3.39 -4.15
N PHE A 114 5.78 4.63 -4.13
CA PHE A 114 6.93 5.00 -3.30
C PHE A 114 6.59 4.93 -1.81
N GLU A 115 5.39 5.34 -1.43
CA GLU A 115 4.89 5.16 -0.06
C GLU A 115 4.63 3.70 0.30
N ALA A 116 4.39 2.83 -0.69
CA ALA A 116 4.32 1.40 -0.45
C ALA A 116 5.71 0.88 -0.11
N PHE A 117 6.75 1.26 -0.87
CA PHE A 117 8.14 0.85 -0.63
C PHE A 117 8.68 1.27 0.74
N LEU A 118 8.27 2.44 1.26
CA LEU A 118 8.66 2.89 2.60
C LEU A 118 8.26 1.92 3.72
N LYS A 119 7.14 1.21 3.56
CA LYS A 119 6.69 0.21 4.54
C LYS A 119 7.33 -1.16 4.31
N GLN A 120 7.98 -1.38 3.17
CA GLN A 120 8.56 -2.67 2.81
C GLN A 120 9.97 -2.80 3.35
N ARG A 121 10.37 -4.05 3.61
CA ARG A 121 11.72 -4.38 4.08
C ARG A 121 12.75 -4.02 2.99
N ALA A 122 13.97 -3.67 3.41
CA ALA A 122 15.06 -3.32 2.49
C ALA A 122 15.46 -4.44 1.52
N THR A 123 15.10 -5.68 1.82
CA THR A 123 15.37 -6.87 0.98
C THR A 123 14.39 -7.06 -0.16
N THR A 124 13.29 -6.30 -0.22
CA THR A 124 12.28 -6.42 -1.28
C THR A 124 12.72 -5.62 -2.51
N ALA A 125 12.39 -6.09 -3.71
CA ALA A 125 12.66 -5.37 -4.96
C ALA A 125 12.09 -3.93 -4.89
N ARG A 126 12.92 -2.96 -5.27
CA ARG A 126 12.64 -1.52 -5.31
C ARG A 126 13.00 -1.02 -6.70
N ILE A 127 12.32 0.05 -7.14
CA ILE A 127 12.68 0.74 -8.37
C ILE A 127 13.92 1.59 -8.07
N ARG A 128 15.05 1.26 -8.69
CA ARG A 128 16.28 2.07 -8.67
C ARG A 128 16.39 2.86 -9.96
N ASP A 129 16.17 2.17 -11.08
CA ASP A 129 16.37 2.70 -12.42
C ASP A 129 15.14 2.43 -13.29
N LEU A 130 14.61 3.46 -13.96
CA LEU A 130 13.39 3.31 -14.76
C LEU A 130 13.58 2.35 -15.92
N ASN A 131 14.73 2.40 -16.60
CA ASN A 131 14.95 1.60 -17.80
C ASN A 131 15.20 0.11 -17.48
N GLU A 132 15.74 -0.21 -16.31
CA GLU A 132 16.08 -1.60 -15.94
C GLU A 132 14.95 -2.26 -15.15
N ASP A 133 14.37 -1.56 -14.17
CA ASP A 133 13.40 -2.15 -13.25
C ASP A 133 11.94 -2.03 -13.72
N VAL A 134 11.66 -1.12 -14.65
CA VAL A 134 10.30 -0.83 -15.12
C VAL A 134 10.14 -1.19 -16.59
N ASP A 135 9.05 -1.90 -16.88
CA ASP A 135 8.64 -2.25 -18.23
C ASP A 135 7.60 -1.24 -18.77
N GLY A 136 7.56 -1.02 -20.09
CA GLY A 136 6.58 -0.10 -20.72
C GLY A 136 6.93 1.39 -20.67
N VAL A 137 8.18 1.74 -20.30
CA VAL A 137 8.63 3.15 -20.28
C VAL A 137 8.66 3.80 -21.65
N ASP A 138 8.83 3.01 -22.71
CA ASP A 138 8.88 3.47 -24.10
C ASP A 138 7.51 3.92 -24.65
N ALA A 139 6.42 3.45 -24.04
CA ALA A 139 5.04 3.84 -24.41
C ALA A 139 4.58 5.15 -23.73
N LEU A 140 5.38 5.67 -22.78
CA LEU A 140 5.09 6.90 -22.07
C LEU A 140 5.60 8.13 -22.83
N LYS A 141 4.95 9.28 -22.58
CA LYS A 141 5.45 10.56 -23.06
C LYS A 141 6.76 10.93 -22.33
N SER A 142 7.63 11.67 -23.01
CA SER A 142 8.87 12.20 -22.46
C SER A 142 8.65 12.96 -21.15
N GLU A 143 7.70 13.89 -21.13
CA GLU A 143 7.40 14.75 -19.97
C GLU A 143 7.05 13.94 -18.71
N ASP A 144 6.27 12.89 -18.92
CA ASP A 144 5.81 11.97 -17.88
C ASP A 144 6.96 11.07 -17.39
N ARG A 145 7.85 10.67 -18.30
CA ARG A 145 9.05 9.90 -18.00
C ARG A 145 10.04 10.69 -17.14
N ASP A 146 10.26 11.96 -17.49
CA ASP A 146 11.12 12.87 -16.73
C ASP A 146 10.55 13.13 -15.33
N SER A 147 9.24 13.36 -15.23
CA SER A 147 8.55 13.54 -13.95
C SER A 147 8.70 12.30 -13.05
N LEU A 148 8.61 11.09 -13.62
CA LEU A 148 8.80 9.86 -12.87
C LEU A 148 10.26 9.67 -12.43
N ASN A 149 11.22 10.04 -13.28
CA ASN A 149 12.64 10.01 -12.96
C ASN A 149 13.00 10.95 -11.81
N GLU A 150 12.45 12.17 -11.83
CA GLU A 150 12.63 13.12 -10.72
C GLU A 150 12.01 12.60 -9.41
N LEU A 151 10.83 11.98 -9.48
CA LEU A 151 10.20 11.37 -8.30
C LEU A 151 11.06 10.25 -7.72
N ILE A 152 11.71 9.45 -8.58
CA ILE A 152 12.60 8.36 -8.18
C ILE A 152 13.86 8.94 -7.54
N ASP A 153 14.53 9.91 -8.14
CA ASP A 153 15.70 10.57 -7.54
C ASP A 153 15.37 11.18 -6.16
N ARG A 154 14.25 11.91 -6.08
CA ARG A 154 13.79 12.55 -4.85
C ARG A 154 13.52 11.53 -3.73
N LYS A 155 12.93 10.38 -4.06
CA LYS A 155 12.54 9.37 -3.06
C LYS A 155 13.63 8.33 -2.80
N SER A 156 14.57 8.13 -3.73
CA SER A 156 15.72 7.22 -3.58
C SER A 156 16.58 7.61 -2.37
N ARG A 157 16.75 8.92 -2.13
CA ARG A 157 17.44 9.47 -0.95
C ARG A 157 16.84 9.09 0.40
N PHE A 158 15.59 8.65 0.43
CA PHE A 158 14.92 8.23 1.66
C PHE A 158 15.18 6.74 1.98
N PHE A 159 15.79 6.00 1.06
CA PHE A 159 16.00 4.55 1.16
C PHE A 159 17.47 4.14 1.41
N LEU A 160 18.40 5.11 1.36
CA LEU A 160 19.81 5.01 1.76
C LEU A 160 19.97 5.50 3.20
#